data_AF-A0A1R2CBA5-F1
#
_entry.id   AF-A0A1R2CBA5-F1
#
_cell.length_a   1.000
_cell.length_b   1.000
_cell.length_c   1.000
_cell.angle_alpha   90.00
_cell.angle_beta   90.00
_cell.angle_gamma   90.00
#
_symmetry.space_group_name_H-M   'P 1'
#
loop_
_entity.id
_entity.type
_entity.pdbx_description
1 polymer ?
#
loop_
_entity_poly.entity_id
_entity_poly.type
_entity_poly.pdbx_seq_one_letter_code
_entity_poly.pdbx_strand_id
1 'polypeptide(L)'
;MMVLPILLYIASWICYGLLKFTARNIYLKFYRTTIFTVSFVLAYPFILTYLFSPFACMSLINGKPENFDEHVNKNDYPQYLIENRNIECNFEHYKKIKFAALFGIIIWGAVVPGYIFYQIYKKKESLFEFKVKIKYGFLFNGYLNSSYYWEFIILSKKLIIVFITVFMERDYDSRLQSFLIIASLLFFMNLQINFRPYFNEKLNNLELYASIVVIITVLLSFIYEEFKNEFSIEYILISVFNIMRSGLFILFILFTYFMVFKRFNQAR
;
A
#
# COMPACT_ATOMS: atom_id res chain seq x y z
N MET A 1 -4.46 10.82 -7.21
CA MET A 1 -4.88 9.39 -7.21
C MET A 1 -5.65 8.94 -5.94
N MET A 2 -6.30 9.83 -5.16
CA MET A 2 -7.18 9.43 -4.02
C MET A 2 -8.61 9.03 -4.43
N VAL A 3 -8.98 9.25 -5.69
CA VAL A 3 -10.37 9.10 -6.16
C VAL A 3 -10.80 7.63 -6.16
N LEU A 4 -9.90 6.69 -6.48
CA LEU A 4 -10.24 5.29 -6.63
C LEU A 4 -10.71 4.62 -5.30
N PRO A 5 -9.99 4.74 -4.16
CA PRO A 5 -10.49 4.22 -2.89
C PRO A 5 -11.83 4.82 -2.45
N ILE A 6 -12.05 6.12 -2.71
CA ILE A 6 -13.29 6.81 -2.37
C ILE A 6 -14.44 6.30 -3.23
N LEU A 7 -14.24 6.17 -4.54
CA LEU A 7 -15.23 5.60 -5.46
C LEU A 7 -15.60 4.17 -5.09
N LEU A 8 -14.61 3.32 -4.77
CA LEU A 8 -14.86 1.94 -4.34
C LEU A 8 -15.63 1.89 -3.01
N TYR A 9 -15.34 2.79 -2.07
CA TYR A 9 -16.09 2.89 -0.82
C TYR A 9 -17.55 3.29 -1.06
N ILE A 10 -17.80 4.32 -1.89
CA ILE A 10 -19.15 4.78 -2.25
C ILE A 10 -19.92 3.65 -2.96
N ALA A 11 -19.31 3.01 -3.96
CA ALA A 11 -19.92 1.90 -4.69
C ALA A 11 -20.28 0.72 -3.77
N SER A 12 -19.41 0.40 -2.80
CA SER A 12 -19.65 -0.65 -1.80
C SER A 12 -20.84 -0.32 -0.90
N TRP A 13 -21.04 0.95 -0.54
CA TRP A 13 -22.21 1.41 0.23
C TRP A 13 -23.51 1.38 -0.57
N ILE A 14 -23.46 1.70 -1.86
CA ILE A 14 -24.62 1.58 -2.75
C ILE A 14 -25.03 0.11 -2.86
N CYS A 15 -24.08 -0.81 -3.08
CA CYS A 15 -24.32 -2.25 -3.05
C CYS A 15 -24.90 -2.72 -1.71
N TYR A 16 -24.43 -2.18 -0.59
CA TYR A 16 -24.99 -2.47 0.74
C TYR A 16 -26.46 -2.09 0.84
N GLY A 17 -26.83 -0.91 0.34
CA GLY A 17 -28.21 -0.45 0.28
C GLY A 17 -29.10 -1.40 -0.52
N LEU A 18 -28.64 -1.84 -1.69
CA LEU A 18 -29.37 -2.80 -2.53
C LEU A 18 -29.53 -4.17 -1.86
N LEU A 19 -28.45 -4.70 -1.28
CA LEU A 19 -28.46 -5.99 -0.57
C LEU A 19 -29.36 -5.97 0.67
N LYS A 20 -29.56 -4.80 1.30
CA LYS A 20 -30.46 -4.65 2.46
C LYS A 20 -31.90 -5.06 2.15
N PHE A 21 -32.33 -4.93 0.90
CA PHE A 21 -33.68 -5.31 0.47
C PHE A 21 -33.85 -6.81 0.23
N THR A 22 -32.77 -7.55 -0.03
CA THR A 22 -32.83 -8.96 -0.47
C THR A 22 -32.19 -9.94 0.51
N ALA A 23 -31.25 -9.50 1.35
CA ALA A 23 -30.40 -10.37 2.17
C ALA A 23 -30.83 -10.45 3.64
N ARG A 24 -30.54 -11.59 4.28
CA ARG A 24 -30.78 -11.82 5.72
C ARG A 24 -29.89 -10.91 6.59
N ASN A 25 -30.42 -10.43 7.72
CA ASN A 25 -29.76 -9.53 8.67
C ASN A 25 -28.34 -9.95 9.12
N ILE A 26 -28.03 -11.25 9.18
CA ILE A 26 -26.70 -11.73 9.56
C ILE A 26 -25.65 -11.43 8.49
N TYR A 27 -25.94 -11.69 7.21
CA TYR A 27 -25.03 -11.39 6.11
C TYR A 27 -24.79 -9.89 5.97
N LEU A 28 -25.81 -9.07 6.24
CA LEU A 28 -25.68 -7.61 6.24
C LEU A 28 -24.70 -7.11 7.32
N LYS A 29 -24.67 -7.73 8.52
CA LYS A 29 -23.70 -7.35 9.56
C LYS A 29 -22.26 -7.65 9.13
N PHE A 30 -22.03 -8.81 8.50
CA PHE A 30 -20.71 -9.21 8.00
C PHE A 30 -20.25 -8.37 6.81
N TYR A 31 -21.17 -8.07 5.89
CA TYR A 31 -20.90 -7.21 4.75
C TYR A 31 -20.55 -5.78 5.20
N ARG A 32 -21.28 -5.23 6.18
CA ARG A 32 -20.98 -3.91 6.76
C ARG A 32 -19.57 -3.83 7.35
N THR A 33 -19.14 -4.80 8.14
CA THR A 33 -17.80 -4.78 8.76
C THR A 33 -16.69 -4.97 7.73
N THR A 34 -16.94 -5.76 6.69
CA THR A 34 -16.02 -5.96 5.56
C THR A 34 -15.79 -4.65 4.79
N ILE A 35 -16.85 -3.89 4.48
CA ILE A 35 -16.73 -2.61 3.75
C ILE A 35 -15.76 -1.65 4.46
N PHE A 36 -15.95 -1.42 5.76
CA PHE A 36 -15.08 -0.53 6.51
C PHE A 36 -13.63 -1.02 6.55
N THR A 37 -13.43 -2.32 6.73
CA THR A 37 -12.09 -2.88 6.88
C THR A 37 -11.33 -2.89 5.56
N VAL A 38 -11.97 -3.28 4.46
CA VAL A 38 -11.36 -3.25 3.11
C VAL A 38 -10.97 -1.83 2.75
N SER A 39 -11.87 -0.86 2.94
CA SER A 39 -11.56 0.54 2.63
C SER A 39 -10.45 1.09 3.51
N PHE A 40 -10.37 0.72 4.78
CA PHE A 40 -9.23 1.04 5.63
C PHE A 40 -7.92 0.48 5.05
N VAL A 41 -7.86 -0.82 4.72
CA VAL A 41 -6.66 -1.47 4.19
C VAL A 41 -6.24 -0.90 2.83
N LEU A 42 -7.20 -0.50 1.99
CA LEU A 42 -6.94 0.14 0.71
C LEU A 42 -6.47 1.59 0.86
N ALA A 43 -7.08 2.37 1.76
CA ALA A 43 -6.72 3.77 1.99
C ALA A 43 -5.42 3.94 2.78
N TYR A 44 -5.04 2.95 3.60
CA TYR A 44 -3.85 2.95 4.46
C TYR A 44 -2.57 3.41 3.73
N PRO A 45 -2.11 2.75 2.64
CA PRO A 45 -0.89 3.17 1.95
C PRO A 45 -1.01 4.59 1.36
N PHE A 46 -2.15 4.97 0.80
CA PHE A 46 -2.33 6.30 0.19
C PHE A 46 -2.27 7.43 1.22
N ILE A 47 -2.97 7.26 2.35
CA ILE A 47 -2.97 8.25 3.42
C ILE A 47 -1.56 8.39 3.98
N LEU A 48 -0.85 7.28 4.18
CA LEU A 48 0.53 7.34 4.63
C LEU A 48 1.44 8.04 3.63
N THR A 49 1.38 7.72 2.33
CA THR A 49 2.17 8.43 1.32
C THR A 49 1.89 9.94 1.35
N TYR A 50 0.64 10.35 1.48
CA TYR A 50 0.28 11.76 1.60
C TYR A 50 0.81 12.42 2.89
N LEU A 51 0.76 11.71 4.02
CA LEU A 51 1.31 12.21 5.28
C LEU A 51 2.85 12.22 5.29
N PHE A 52 3.49 11.33 4.55
CA PHE A 52 4.94 11.30 4.42
C PHE A 52 5.43 12.36 3.40
N SER A 53 4.65 12.70 2.37
CA SER A 53 5.04 13.67 1.31
C SER A 53 5.66 14.98 1.83
N PRO A 54 5.11 15.67 2.85
CA PRO A 54 5.71 16.89 3.41
C PRO A 54 7.14 16.74 3.98
N PHE A 55 7.63 15.52 4.18
CA PHE A 55 8.99 15.26 4.63
C PHE A 55 10.00 15.17 3.48
N ALA A 56 9.54 14.98 2.23
CA ALA A 56 10.36 14.93 1.03
C ALA A 56 10.63 16.34 0.47
N CYS A 57 11.58 17.04 1.08
CA CYS A 57 12.04 18.36 0.63
C CYS A 57 13.44 18.27 0.03
N MET A 58 13.61 18.66 -1.23
CA MET A 58 14.91 18.67 -1.90
C MET A 58 15.30 20.09 -2.31
N SER A 59 16.60 20.38 -2.33
CA SER A 59 17.12 21.56 -3.03
C SER A 59 16.97 21.37 -4.53
N LEU A 60 16.71 22.44 -5.30
CA LEU A 60 16.68 22.39 -6.76
C LEU A 60 18.03 21.90 -7.31
N ILE A 61 18.11 20.63 -7.70
CA ILE A 61 19.22 20.14 -8.52
C ILE A 61 18.75 20.29 -9.98
N ASN A 62 19.53 21.06 -10.75
CA ASN A 62 19.24 21.67 -12.06
C ASN A 62 18.56 23.05 -12.04
N GLY A 63 18.90 23.85 -11.05
CA GLY A 63 18.66 25.28 -11.06
C GLY A 63 19.55 25.91 -10.02
N LYS A 64 20.79 26.23 -10.39
CA LYS A 64 21.52 27.32 -9.74
C LYS A 64 20.49 28.45 -9.52
N PRO A 65 20.28 29.01 -8.31
CA PRO A 65 19.51 30.25 -8.24
C PRO A 65 20.11 31.22 -9.26
N GLU A 66 19.30 32.12 -9.83
CA GLU A 66 19.79 33.13 -10.79
C GLU A 66 21.07 33.82 -10.30
N ASN A 67 21.26 33.88 -8.97
CA ASN A 67 22.49 34.26 -8.29
C ASN A 67 23.13 33.06 -7.57
N PHE A 68 23.85 32.20 -8.29
CA PHE A 68 24.69 31.18 -7.66
C PHE A 68 25.93 31.85 -7.08
N ASP A 69 25.87 32.11 -5.79
CA ASP A 69 26.97 32.69 -5.05
C ASP A 69 27.85 31.55 -4.49
N GLU A 70 29.08 31.45 -4.97
CA GLU A 70 30.05 30.39 -4.63
C GLU A 70 30.42 30.41 -3.13
N HIS A 71 30.06 31.49 -2.43
CA HIS A 71 30.29 31.71 -1.00
C HIS A 71 29.16 31.25 -0.08
N VAL A 72 28.03 30.76 -0.61
CA VAL A 72 26.88 30.33 0.20
C VAL A 72 26.90 28.81 0.42
N ASN A 73 26.83 28.39 1.69
CA ASN A 73 26.77 26.98 2.04
C ASN A 73 25.52 26.32 1.40
N LYS A 74 25.68 25.11 0.88
CA LYS A 74 24.59 24.29 0.28
C LYS A 74 23.35 24.16 1.17
N ASN A 75 23.52 24.33 2.49
CA ASN A 75 22.46 24.25 3.50
C ASN A 75 21.59 25.51 3.61
N ASP A 76 22.03 26.66 3.09
CA ASP A 76 21.29 27.93 3.15
C ASP A 76 20.33 28.12 1.95
N TYR A 77 20.38 27.22 0.98
CA TYR A 77 19.48 27.27 -0.18
C TYR A 77 18.04 26.91 0.24
N PRO A 78 17.02 27.61 -0.29
CA PRO A 78 15.63 27.27 -0.04
C PRO A 78 15.35 25.84 -0.54
N GLN A 79 14.77 25.02 0.34
CA GLN A 79 14.33 23.68 0.01
C GLN A 79 12.89 23.72 -0.48
N TYR A 80 12.57 22.93 -1.50
CA TYR A 80 11.23 22.86 -2.08
C TYR A 80 10.65 21.45 -1.94
N LEU A 81 9.33 21.36 -1.84
CA LEU A 81 8.62 20.09 -1.80
C LEU A 81 8.76 19.35 -3.16
N ILE A 82 9.09 18.06 -3.14
CA ILE A 82 9.30 17.27 -4.35
C ILE A 82 8.02 17.14 -5.20
N GLU A 83 6.88 16.89 -4.54
CA GLU A 83 5.57 16.76 -5.20
C GLU A 83 5.10 18.09 -5.85
N ASN A 84 5.47 19.22 -5.25
CA ASN A 84 5.12 20.55 -5.75
C ASN A 84 6.23 21.56 -5.47
N ARG A 85 7.04 21.83 -6.49
CA ARG A 85 8.20 22.72 -6.42
C ARG A 85 7.86 24.19 -6.18
N ASN A 86 6.57 24.57 -6.16
CA ASN A 86 6.15 25.94 -5.83
C ASN A 86 6.07 26.19 -4.31
N ILE A 87 6.28 25.16 -3.48
CA ILE A 87 6.14 25.24 -2.03
C ILE A 87 7.53 25.16 -1.38
N GLU A 88 7.92 26.23 -0.68
CA GLU A 88 9.16 26.31 0.09
C GLU A 88 9.01 25.67 1.49
N CYS A 89 9.94 24.80 1.83
CA CYS A 89 9.93 24.03 3.07
C CYS A 89 10.47 24.78 4.30
N ASN A 90 11.04 25.97 4.13
CA ASN A 90 11.73 26.72 5.19
C ASN A 90 10.80 27.62 6.03
N PHE A 91 9.60 27.93 5.53
CA PHE A 91 8.64 28.78 6.24
C PHE A 91 8.14 28.15 7.55
N GLU A 92 7.89 28.98 8.57
CA GLU A 92 7.32 28.52 9.85
C GLU A 92 5.97 27.81 9.68
N HIS A 93 5.15 28.25 8.73
CA HIS A 93 3.89 27.58 8.41
C HIS A 93 4.11 26.12 7.98
N TYR A 94 5.17 25.86 7.21
CA TYR A 94 5.50 24.53 6.74
C TYR A 94 5.98 23.60 7.86
N LYS A 95 6.67 24.15 8.88
CA LYS A 95 7.01 23.39 10.10
C LYS A 95 5.77 22.87 10.82
N LYS A 96 4.69 23.66 10.87
CA LYS A 96 3.39 23.23 11.44
C LYS A 96 2.75 22.10 10.63
N ILE A 97 2.85 22.15 9.30
CA ILE A 97 2.37 21.09 8.41
C ILE A 97 3.15 19.79 8.67
N LYS A 98 4.48 19.84 8.74
CA LYS A 98 5.31 18.66 9.09
C LYS A 98 4.94 18.08 10.45
N PHE A 99 4.70 18.93 11.44
CA PHE A 99 4.30 18.46 12.77
C PHE A 99 2.93 17.76 12.75
N ALA A 100 1.93 18.35 12.07
CA ALA A 100 0.62 17.73 11.90
C ALA A 100 0.70 16.40 11.13
N ALA A 101 1.55 16.36 10.09
CA ALA A 101 1.80 15.17 9.30
C ALA A 101 2.47 14.06 10.12
N LEU A 102 3.46 14.39 10.97
CA LEU A 102 4.09 13.45 11.91
C LEU A 102 3.07 12.83 12.86
N PHE A 103 2.19 13.66 13.43
CA PHE A 103 1.12 13.19 14.30
C PHE A 103 0.16 12.25 13.56
N GLY A 104 -0.20 12.61 12.33
CA GLY A 104 -1.00 11.75 11.44
C GLY A 104 -0.33 10.40 11.16
N ILE A 105 0.99 10.37 10.90
CA ILE A 105 1.75 9.12 10.67
C ILE A 105 1.71 8.23 11.92
N ILE A 106 1.92 8.81 13.10
CA ILE A 106 1.88 8.03 14.36
C ILE A 106 0.50 7.42 14.56
N ILE A 107 -0.56 8.23 14.43
CA ILE A 107 -1.93 7.74 14.61
C ILE A 107 -2.27 6.68 13.57
N TRP A 108 -2.07 6.99 12.30
CA TRP A 108 -2.57 6.16 11.21
C TRP A 108 -1.66 4.99 10.89
N GLY A 109 -0.35 5.19 10.96
CA GLY A 109 0.66 4.17 10.67
C GLY A 109 0.83 3.16 11.80
N ALA A 110 0.76 3.59 13.06
CA ALA A 110 1.08 2.74 14.21
C ALA A 110 -0.09 2.54 15.19
N VAL A 111 -0.71 3.62 15.69
CA VAL A 111 -1.71 3.52 16.77
C VAL A 111 -2.95 2.74 16.32
N VAL A 112 -3.49 3.03 15.13
CA VAL A 112 -4.71 2.38 14.65
C VAL A 112 -4.48 0.88 14.35
N PRO A 113 -3.47 0.48 13.55
CA PRO A 113 -3.16 -0.95 13.38
C PRO A 113 -2.82 -1.64 14.70
N GLY A 114 -2.04 -0.99 15.58
CA GLY A 114 -1.65 -1.53 16.89
C GLY A 114 -2.85 -1.74 17.82
N TYR A 115 -3.80 -0.80 17.83
CA TYR A 115 -5.04 -0.94 18.61
C TYR A 115 -5.91 -2.10 18.09
N ILE A 116 -6.05 -2.24 16.77
CA ILE A 116 -6.79 -3.36 16.18
C ILE A 116 -6.09 -4.69 16.50
N PHE A 117 -4.76 -4.74 16.38
CA PHE A 117 -3.96 -5.91 16.74
C PHE A 117 -4.15 -6.29 18.21
N TYR A 118 -4.05 -5.32 19.12
CA TYR A 118 -4.25 -5.54 20.55
C TYR A 118 -5.64 -6.12 20.86
N GLN A 119 -6.69 -5.61 20.21
CA GLN A 119 -8.06 -6.10 20.39
C GLN A 119 -8.24 -7.56 19.91
N ILE A 120 -7.54 -7.94 18.84
CA ILE A 120 -7.54 -9.32 18.33
C ILE A 120 -6.71 -10.22 19.26
N TYR A 121 -5.53 -9.76 19.67
CA TYR A 121 -4.64 -10.49 20.56
C TYR A 121 -5.31 -10.83 21.90
N LYS A 122 -6.01 -9.87 22.52
CA LYS A 122 -6.78 -10.09 23.75
C LYS A 122 -7.88 -11.14 23.60
N LYS A 123 -8.37 -11.36 22.38
CA LYS A 123 -9.44 -12.31 22.06
C LYS A 123 -8.94 -13.56 21.35
N LYS A 124 -7.62 -13.82 21.32
CA LYS A 124 -7.00 -14.90 20.55
C LYS A 124 -7.60 -16.29 20.81
N GLU A 125 -7.99 -16.56 22.06
CA GLU A 125 -8.60 -17.85 22.47
C GLU A 125 -10.07 -17.96 22.03
N SER A 126 -10.73 -16.83 21.81
CA SER A 126 -12.14 -16.71 21.44
C SER A 126 -12.36 -16.25 19.98
N LEU A 127 -11.34 -16.34 19.11
CA LEU A 127 -11.41 -15.84 17.73
C LEU A 127 -12.54 -16.50 16.91
N PHE A 128 -12.91 -17.71 17.30
CA PHE A 128 -13.97 -18.49 16.67
C PHE A 128 -15.38 -18.17 17.15
N GLU A 129 -15.52 -17.36 18.21
CA GLU A 129 -16.83 -16.92 18.63
C GLU A 129 -17.50 -16.06 17.56
N PHE A 130 -18.77 -16.32 17.31
CA PHE A 130 -19.56 -15.64 16.29
C PHE A 130 -19.51 -14.10 16.42
N LYS A 131 -19.49 -13.58 17.65
CA LYS A 131 -19.40 -12.13 17.92
C LYS A 131 -18.06 -11.54 17.46
N VAL A 132 -16.95 -12.25 17.69
CA VAL A 132 -15.60 -11.82 17.29
C VAL A 132 -15.44 -11.93 15.77
N LYS A 133 -15.93 -13.02 15.19
CA LYS A 133 -15.90 -13.28 13.74
C LYS A 133 -16.72 -12.26 12.94
N ILE A 134 -17.85 -11.77 13.45
CA ILE A 134 -18.59 -10.69 12.77
C ILE A 134 -17.77 -9.40 12.71
N LYS A 135 -17.07 -9.05 13.79
CA LYS A 135 -16.42 -7.73 13.92
C LYS A 135 -15.06 -7.68 13.27
N TYR A 136 -14.24 -8.70 13.50
CA TYR A 136 -12.83 -8.74 13.08
C TYR A 136 -12.55 -9.87 12.09
N GLY A 137 -13.55 -10.69 11.76
CA GLY A 137 -13.38 -11.86 10.91
C GLY A 137 -12.65 -11.51 9.63
N PHE A 138 -12.96 -10.40 8.96
CA PHE A 138 -12.25 -10.01 7.73
C PHE A 138 -10.70 -10.03 7.86
N LEU A 139 -10.15 -9.61 9.01
CA LEU A 139 -8.70 -9.49 9.20
C LEU A 139 -7.99 -10.83 9.39
N PHE A 140 -8.69 -11.87 9.85
CA PHE A 140 -8.09 -13.18 10.13
C PHE A 140 -8.76 -14.35 9.37
N ASN A 141 -9.93 -14.13 8.76
CA ASN A 141 -10.72 -15.15 8.10
C ASN A 141 -10.09 -15.48 6.74
N GLY A 142 -9.57 -16.70 6.62
CA GLY A 142 -8.77 -17.13 5.48
C GLY A 142 -7.32 -17.43 5.86
N TYR A 143 -6.87 -16.98 7.02
CA TYR A 143 -5.58 -17.34 7.61
C TYR A 143 -5.70 -18.56 8.53
N LEU A 144 -4.59 -19.25 8.73
CA LEU A 144 -4.42 -20.28 9.74
C LEU A 144 -4.50 -19.67 11.15
N ASN A 145 -4.95 -20.45 12.13
CA ASN A 145 -5.04 -20.00 13.52
C ASN A 145 -3.69 -19.59 14.10
N SER A 146 -2.61 -20.24 13.67
CA SER A 146 -1.24 -19.91 14.04
C SER A 146 -0.77 -18.57 13.45
N SER A 147 -1.45 -18.06 12.42
CA SER A 147 -1.06 -16.91 11.61
C SER A 147 -2.14 -15.81 11.58
N TYR A 148 -2.98 -15.69 12.62
CA TYR A 148 -4.05 -14.69 12.71
C TYR A 148 -3.57 -13.22 12.61
N TYR A 149 -2.27 -12.99 12.85
CA TYR A 149 -1.64 -11.67 12.83
C TYR A 149 -1.07 -11.29 11.45
N TRP A 150 -1.22 -12.15 10.44
CA TRP A 150 -0.55 -11.98 9.16
C TRP A 150 -0.95 -10.70 8.41
N GLU A 151 -2.19 -10.24 8.55
CA GLU A 151 -2.62 -8.98 7.95
C GLU A 151 -1.78 -7.79 8.43
N PHE A 152 -1.29 -7.81 9.68
CA PHE A 152 -0.41 -6.76 10.21
C PHE A 152 1.00 -6.83 9.63
N ILE A 153 1.47 -8.01 9.23
CA ILE A 153 2.72 -8.19 8.46
C ILE A 153 2.56 -7.60 7.05
N ILE A 154 1.39 -7.76 6.43
CA ILE A 154 1.10 -7.14 5.13
C ILE A 154 1.02 -5.60 5.26
N LEU A 155 0.44 -5.09 6.34
CA LEU A 155 0.40 -3.64 6.62
C LEU A 155 1.80 -3.08 6.87
N SER A 156 2.65 -3.78 7.63
CA SER A 156 4.03 -3.35 7.87
C SER A 156 4.87 -3.38 6.59
N LYS A 157 4.68 -4.38 5.71
CA LYS A 157 5.26 -4.41 4.35
C LYS A 157 4.94 -3.12 3.58
N LYS A 158 3.67 -2.72 3.56
CA LYS A 158 3.22 -1.49 2.88
C LYS A 158 3.86 -0.23 3.51
N LEU A 159 3.89 -0.16 4.83
CA LEU A 159 4.49 0.97 5.56
C LEU A 159 5.99 1.12 5.26
N ILE A 160 6.74 0.02 5.26
CA ILE A 160 8.19 0.01 4.95
C ILE A 160 8.42 0.49 3.52
N ILE A 161 7.64 0.02 2.54
CA ILE A 161 7.78 0.47 1.15
C ILE A 161 7.53 1.98 1.06
N VAL A 162 6.44 2.49 1.64
CA VAL A 162 6.15 3.94 1.65
C VAL A 162 7.26 4.73 2.33
N PHE A 163 7.79 4.24 3.45
CA PHE A 163 8.91 4.86 4.14
C PHE A 163 10.15 4.94 3.25
N ILE A 164 10.56 3.82 2.64
CA ILE A 164 11.72 3.80 1.73
C ILE A 164 11.49 4.74 0.55
N THR A 165 10.30 4.74 -0.05
CA THR A 165 9.98 5.64 -1.17
C THR A 165 10.15 7.11 -0.77
N VAL A 166 9.59 7.55 0.34
CA VAL A 166 9.61 8.99 0.67
C VAL A 166 10.95 9.46 1.22
N PHE A 167 11.58 8.69 2.12
CA PHE A 167 12.82 9.15 2.76
C PHE A 167 14.05 9.00 1.87
N MET A 168 14.09 7.99 1.00
CA MET A 168 15.25 7.80 0.11
C MET A 168 15.23 8.74 -1.10
N GLU A 169 14.05 9.18 -1.55
CA GLU A 169 13.91 10.14 -2.67
C GLU A 169 14.60 11.49 -2.38
N ARG A 170 14.79 11.83 -1.10
CA ARG A 170 15.38 13.10 -0.68
C ARG A 170 16.91 13.12 -0.73
N ASP A 171 17.54 12.11 -0.13
CA ASP A 171 18.95 12.18 0.28
C ASP A 171 19.84 11.17 -0.46
N TYR A 172 19.25 10.23 -1.21
CA TYR A 172 19.96 9.07 -1.75
C TYR A 172 19.71 8.85 -3.24
N ASP A 173 20.65 8.15 -3.87
CA ASP A 173 20.56 7.73 -5.26
C ASP A 173 19.35 6.80 -5.47
N SER A 174 18.64 6.97 -6.58
CA SER A 174 17.42 6.20 -6.90
C SER A 174 17.71 4.69 -7.06
N ARG A 175 18.96 4.36 -7.38
CA ARG A 175 19.47 2.98 -7.43
C ARG A 175 19.44 2.32 -6.05
N LEU A 176 19.90 3.04 -5.01
CA LEU A 176 19.88 2.55 -3.63
C LEU A 176 18.44 2.36 -3.14
N GLN A 177 17.55 3.31 -3.47
CA GLN A 177 16.14 3.21 -3.16
C GLN A 177 15.50 1.95 -3.77
N SER A 178 15.70 1.73 -5.07
CA SER A 178 15.18 0.56 -5.79
C SER A 178 15.70 -0.75 -5.19
N PHE A 179 16.99 -0.81 -4.86
CA PHE A 179 17.61 -1.96 -4.20
C PHE A 179 16.97 -2.26 -2.84
N LEU A 180 16.78 -1.25 -1.99
CA LEU A 180 16.16 -1.42 -0.67
C LEU A 180 14.69 -1.87 -0.77
N ILE A 181 13.94 -1.33 -1.73
CA ILE A 181 12.56 -1.79 -1.99
C ILE A 181 12.57 -3.27 -2.38
N ILE A 182 13.43 -3.68 -3.33
CA ILE A 182 13.54 -5.07 -3.76
C ILE A 182 13.97 -5.98 -2.59
N ALA A 183 14.96 -5.58 -1.80
CA ALA A 183 15.43 -6.33 -0.64
C ALA A 183 14.31 -6.54 0.39
N SER A 184 13.52 -5.48 0.69
CA SER A 184 12.36 -5.59 1.57
C SER A 184 11.28 -6.52 1.02
N LEU A 185 10.98 -6.44 -0.29
CA LEU A 185 10.00 -7.30 -0.94
C LEU A 185 10.44 -8.77 -0.91
N LEU A 186 11.72 -9.05 -1.16
CA LEU A 186 12.30 -10.39 -1.05
C LEU A 186 12.22 -10.92 0.38
N PHE A 187 12.49 -10.08 1.39
CA PHE A 187 12.31 -10.46 2.80
C PHE A 187 10.87 -10.88 3.10
N PHE A 188 9.88 -10.07 2.73
CA PHE A 188 8.46 -10.43 2.91
C PHE A 188 8.02 -11.63 2.08
N MET A 189 8.58 -11.80 0.88
CA MET A 189 8.33 -12.97 0.05
C MET A 189 8.85 -14.25 0.73
N ASN A 190 10.04 -14.20 1.33
CA ASN A 190 10.58 -15.33 2.11
C ASN A 190 9.69 -15.65 3.31
N LEU A 191 9.20 -14.65 4.03
CA LEU A 191 8.21 -14.85 5.08
C LEU A 191 6.96 -15.56 4.54
N GLN A 192 6.42 -15.12 3.40
CA GLN A 192 5.24 -15.73 2.78
C GLN A 192 5.48 -17.21 2.40
N ILE A 193 6.66 -17.55 1.87
CA ILE A 193 7.05 -18.92 1.50
C ILE A 193 7.15 -19.82 2.73
N ASN A 194 7.75 -19.31 3.81
CA ASN A 194 8.02 -20.08 5.02
C ASN A 194 6.76 -20.31 5.87
N PHE A 195 5.94 -19.27 6.04
CA PHE A 195 4.78 -19.32 6.94
C PHE A 195 3.50 -19.80 6.29
N ARG A 196 3.35 -19.64 4.95
CA ARG A 196 2.15 -20.02 4.18
C ARG A 196 0.84 -19.76 4.96
N PRO A 197 0.59 -18.50 5.32
CA PRO A 197 -0.37 -18.11 6.35
C PRO A 197 -1.83 -18.40 5.98
N TYR A 198 -2.15 -18.54 4.69
CA TYR A 198 -3.53 -18.77 4.25
C TYR A 198 -3.90 -20.25 4.37
N PHE A 199 -5.14 -20.54 4.77
CA PHE A 199 -5.68 -21.90 4.79
C PHE A 199 -5.78 -22.50 3.38
N ASN A 200 -6.05 -21.67 2.37
CA ASN A 200 -6.14 -22.10 0.98
C ASN A 200 -4.80 -21.89 0.28
N GLU A 201 -4.19 -22.98 -0.21
CA GLU A 201 -2.92 -22.93 -0.94
C GLU A 201 -2.97 -22.02 -2.17
N LYS A 202 -4.12 -21.91 -2.84
CA LYS A 202 -4.28 -20.99 -3.97
C LYS A 202 -4.09 -19.54 -3.56
N LEU A 203 -4.53 -19.16 -2.35
CA LEU A 203 -4.32 -17.81 -1.81
C LEU A 203 -2.84 -17.59 -1.45
N ASN A 204 -2.17 -18.59 -0.87
CA ASN A 204 -0.73 -18.52 -0.61
C ASN A 204 0.06 -18.28 -1.92
N ASN A 205 -0.26 -19.03 -2.97
CA ASN A 205 0.37 -18.89 -4.28
C ASN A 205 0.04 -17.54 -4.93
N LEU A 206 -1.19 -17.05 -4.77
CA LEU A 206 -1.61 -15.76 -5.32
C LEU A 206 -0.83 -14.60 -4.68
N GLU A 207 -0.63 -14.59 -3.36
CA GLU A 207 0.19 -13.57 -2.68
C GLU A 207 1.67 -13.67 -3.07
N LEU A 208 2.17 -14.90 -3.32
CA LEU A 208 3.52 -15.12 -3.84
C LEU A 208 3.66 -14.52 -5.26
N TYR A 209 2.73 -14.83 -6.17
CA TYR A 209 2.72 -14.27 -7.52
C TYR A 209 2.55 -12.75 -7.51
N ALA A 210 1.71 -12.20 -6.63
CA ALA A 210 1.59 -10.75 -6.44
C ALA A 210 2.93 -10.13 -6.05
N SER A 211 3.65 -10.75 -5.11
CA SER A 211 4.96 -10.28 -4.67
C SER A 211 6.00 -10.33 -5.81
N ILE A 212 6.01 -11.40 -6.61
CA ILE A 212 6.88 -11.51 -7.80
C ILE A 212 6.54 -10.41 -8.82
N VAL A 213 5.26 -10.20 -9.12
CA VAL A 213 4.81 -9.15 -10.05
C VAL A 213 5.32 -7.78 -9.60
N VAL A 214 5.20 -7.45 -8.31
CA VAL A 214 5.68 -6.19 -7.75
C VAL A 214 7.21 -6.08 -7.83
N ILE A 215 7.96 -7.14 -7.52
CA ILE A 215 9.43 -7.15 -7.65
C ILE A 215 9.85 -6.86 -9.10
N ILE A 216 9.24 -7.53 -10.08
CA ILE A 216 9.55 -7.29 -11.49
C ILE A 216 9.11 -5.88 -11.91
N THR A 217 8.02 -5.33 -11.36
CA THR A 217 7.65 -3.91 -11.58
C THR A 217 8.78 -2.99 -11.14
N VAL A 218 9.28 -3.15 -9.91
CA VAL A 218 10.34 -2.27 -9.37
C VAL A 218 11.65 -2.44 -10.16
N LEU A 219 12.01 -3.66 -10.56
CA LEU A 219 13.16 -3.90 -11.42
C LEU A 219 13.06 -3.18 -12.77
N LEU A 220 11.87 -3.22 -13.39
CA LEU A 220 11.66 -2.50 -14.64
C LEU A 220 11.59 -0.98 -14.45
N SER A 221 11.10 -0.50 -13.30
CA SER A 221 11.14 0.92 -12.94
C SER A 221 12.58 1.44 -12.79
N PHE A 222 13.48 0.62 -12.27
CA PHE A 222 14.91 0.94 -12.21
C PHE A 222 15.50 1.09 -13.62
N ILE A 223 15.27 0.11 -14.50
CA ILE A 223 15.72 0.17 -15.90
C ILE A 223 15.11 1.39 -16.60
N TYR A 224 13.82 1.65 -16.37
CA TYR A 224 13.12 2.80 -16.92
C TYR A 224 13.78 4.14 -16.58
N GLU A 225 14.36 4.28 -15.39
CA GLU A 225 15.02 5.52 -14.98
C GLU A 225 16.33 5.78 -15.75
N GLU A 226 17.07 4.73 -16.09
CA GLU A 226 18.29 4.84 -16.89
C GLU A 226 17.99 5.31 -18.33
N PHE A 227 16.89 4.83 -18.93
CA PHE A 227 16.51 5.17 -20.31
C PHE A 227 15.58 6.39 -20.44
N LYS A 228 15.22 7.06 -19.33
CA LYS A 228 14.20 8.12 -19.34
C LYS A 228 14.54 9.33 -20.23
N ASN A 229 15.84 9.63 -20.41
CA ASN A 229 16.29 10.84 -21.10
C ASN A 229 16.43 10.68 -22.62
N GLU A 230 16.39 9.44 -23.11
CA GLU A 230 16.33 9.13 -24.52
C GLU A 230 14.92 8.63 -24.78
N PHE A 231 14.07 9.39 -25.48
CA PHE A 231 12.75 8.93 -25.92
C PHE A 231 12.92 7.77 -26.92
N SER A 232 13.37 6.62 -26.43
CA SER A 232 13.79 5.45 -27.18
C SER A 232 12.63 4.47 -27.29
N ILE A 233 12.68 3.62 -28.31
CA ILE A 233 11.70 2.54 -28.48
C ILE A 233 11.70 1.62 -27.25
N GLU A 234 12.84 1.47 -26.58
CA GLU A 234 13.03 0.67 -25.37
C GLU A 234 12.15 1.17 -24.20
N TYR A 235 12.05 2.48 -24.02
CA TYR A 235 11.17 3.09 -23.03
C TYR A 235 9.70 2.68 -23.24
N ILE A 236 9.23 2.74 -24.49
CA ILE A 236 7.85 2.38 -24.83
C ILE A 236 7.63 0.89 -24.58
N LEU A 237 8.56 0.04 -25.00
CA LEU A 237 8.48 -1.42 -24.81
C LEU A 237 8.43 -1.81 -23.32
N ILE A 238 9.26 -1.19 -22.47
CA ILE A 238 9.26 -1.44 -21.02
C ILE A 238 7.92 -1.04 -20.38
N SER A 239 7.35 0.11 -20.78
CA SER A 239 6.07 0.57 -20.26
C SER A 239 4.91 -0.35 -20.69
N VAL A 240 4.86 -0.74 -21.96
CA VAL A 240 3.83 -1.66 -22.50
C VAL A 240 3.93 -3.03 -21.82
N PHE A 241 5.14 -3.55 -21.65
CA PHE A 241 5.36 -4.83 -20.98
C PHE A 241 4.87 -4.80 -19.51
N ASN A 242 5.14 -3.72 -18.77
CA ASN A 242 4.65 -3.55 -17.41
C ASN A 242 3.11 -3.53 -17.33
N ILE A 243 2.46 -2.81 -18.25
CA ILE A 243 0.99 -2.71 -18.31
C ILE A 243 0.39 -4.06 -18.67
N MET A 244 0.93 -4.75 -19.68
CA MET A 244 0.46 -6.06 -20.12
C MET A 244 0.56 -7.09 -18.99
N ARG A 245 1.71 -7.18 -18.31
CA ARG A 245 1.89 -8.10 -17.17
C ARG A 245 0.88 -7.83 -16.05
N SER A 246 0.70 -6.57 -15.69
CA SER A 246 -0.25 -6.17 -14.63
C SER A 246 -1.69 -6.49 -15.01
N GLY A 247 -2.06 -6.28 -16.28
CA GLY A 247 -3.36 -6.66 -16.83
C GLY A 247 -3.60 -8.17 -16.80
N LEU A 248 -2.62 -8.97 -17.23
CA LEU A 248 -2.70 -10.44 -17.18
C LEU A 248 -2.86 -10.96 -15.75
N PHE A 249 -2.16 -10.36 -14.78
CA PHE A 249 -2.31 -10.72 -13.37
C PHE A 249 -3.71 -10.43 -12.83
N ILE A 250 -4.30 -9.28 -13.20
CA ILE A 250 -5.68 -8.94 -12.82
C ILE A 250 -6.67 -9.94 -13.45
N LEU A 251 -6.49 -10.29 -14.73
CA LEU A 251 -7.33 -11.30 -15.40
C LEU A 251 -7.22 -12.67 -14.71
N PHE A 252 -6.02 -13.07 -14.28
CA PHE A 252 -5.82 -14.29 -13.51
C PHE A 252 -6.56 -14.27 -12.17
N ILE A 253 -6.57 -13.13 -11.46
CA ILE A 253 -7.36 -12.96 -10.23
C ILE A 253 -8.86 -13.08 -10.52
N LEU A 254 -9.36 -12.42 -11.57
CA LEU A 254 -10.77 -12.50 -11.93
C LEU A 254 -11.20 -13.91 -12.33
N PHE A 255 -10.34 -14.63 -13.07
CA PHE A 255 -10.57 -16.01 -13.45
C PHE A 255 -10.61 -16.94 -12.23
N THR A 256 -9.64 -16.83 -11.31
CA THR A 256 -9.62 -17.63 -10.10
C THR A 256 -10.83 -17.36 -9.21
N TYR A 257 -11.24 -16.09 -9.09
CA TYR A 257 -12.48 -15.71 -8.39
C TYR A 257 -13.73 -16.32 -9.04
N PHE A 258 -13.86 -16.21 -10.36
CA PHE A 258 -14.98 -16.80 -11.11
C PHE A 258 -15.06 -18.31 -10.93
N MET A 259 -13.94 -19.01 -10.98
CA MET A 259 -13.87 -20.46 -10.76
C MET A 259 -14.29 -20.85 -9.35
N VAL A 260 -13.94 -20.06 -8.33
CA VAL A 260 -14.39 -20.29 -6.94
C VAL A 260 -15.89 -20.04 -6.81
N PHE A 261 -16.42 -18.97 -7.42
CA PHE A 261 -17.84 -18.66 -7.41
C PHE A 261 -18.67 -19.77 -8.08
N LYS A 262 -18.22 -20.28 -9.23
CA LYS A 262 -18.88 -21.39 -9.95
C LYS A 262 -18.96 -22.65 -9.10
N ARG A 263 -17.88 -23.02 -8.38
CA ARG A 263 -17.87 -24.17 -7.47
C ARG A 263 -18.84 -24.00 -6.30
N PHE A 264 -18.97 -22.78 -5.79
CA PHE A 264 -19.89 -22.49 -4.68
C PHE A 264 -21.37 -22.65 -5.10
N ASN A 265 -21.71 -22.27 -6.33
CA ASN A 265 -23.06 -22.45 -6.87
C ASN A 265 -23.38 -23.90 -7.25
N GLN A 266 -22.38 -24.74 -7.53
CA GLN A 266 -22.58 -26.17 -7.82
C GLN A 266 -22.70 -27.04 -6.55
N ALA A 267 -22.24 -26.55 -5.41
CA ALA A 267 -22.30 -27.25 -4.12
C ALA A 267 -23.58 -26.95 -3.32
N ARG A 268 -24.53 -26.21 -3.91
CA ARG A 268 -25.81 -25.83 -3.33
C ARG A 268 -26.95 -26.47 -4.11
#